data_AF-A0AAI8ZJD0-F1
#
_entry.id   AF-A0AAI8ZJD0-F1
#
_cell.length_a   1.000
_cell.length_b   1.000
_cell.length_c   1.000
_cell.angle_alpha   90.00
_cell.angle_beta   90.00
_cell.angle_gamma   90.00
#
_symmetry.space_group_name_H-M   'P 1'
#
loop_
_entity.id
_entity.type
_entity.pdbx_description
1 polymer ?
#
loop_
_entity_poly.entity_id
_entity_poly.type
_entity_poly.pdbx_seq_one_letter_code
_entity_poly.pdbx_strand_id
1 'polypeptide(L)'
;MILLFGTRARDALIVIVTFACLRCGVTSAQRVLHRTLRLTVFFVPLVPLRSTYRVECPHCGLETRLTKDQAMHALEWAVRNRGARR
;
A
#
# COMPACT_ATOMS: atom_id res chain seq x y z
N MET A 1 -21.39 24.81 19.90
CA MET A 1 -21.35 24.16 18.57
C MET A 1 -20.49 22.91 18.69
N ILE A 2 -20.98 21.74 18.28
CA ILE A 2 -20.24 20.47 18.39
C ILE A 2 -19.61 20.17 17.02
N LEU A 3 -18.28 20.12 16.95
CA LEU A 3 -17.53 19.65 15.78
C LEU A 3 -17.35 18.14 15.90
N LEU A 4 -17.90 17.38 14.96
CA LEU A 4 -17.72 15.92 14.89
C LEU A 4 -16.41 15.61 14.15
N PHE A 5 -15.41 15.15 14.90
CA PHE A 5 -14.15 14.67 14.35
C PHE A 5 -14.19 13.16 14.15
N GLY A 6 -13.64 12.71 13.03
CA GLY A 6 -13.45 11.29 12.71
C GLY A 6 -12.16 11.06 11.94
N THR A 7 -11.73 9.80 11.83
CA THR A 7 -10.62 9.43 10.96
C THR A 7 -11.05 8.30 10.03
N ARG A 8 -10.59 8.34 8.78
CA ARG A 8 -10.89 7.31 7.78
C ARG A 8 -9.60 6.84 7.14
N ALA A 9 -9.31 5.56 7.26
CA ALA A 9 -8.24 4.92 6.50
C ALA A 9 -8.77 4.45 5.14
N ARG A 10 -7.97 4.63 4.09
CA ARG A 10 -8.22 4.07 2.75
C ARG A 10 -6.96 3.41 2.24
N ASP A 11 -7.11 2.22 1.69
CA ASP A 11 -6.03 1.47 1.04
C ASP A 11 -6.17 1.60 -0.47
N ALA A 12 -5.10 2.01 -1.14
CA ALA A 12 -5.03 2.09 -2.59
C ALA A 12 -3.94 1.13 -3.10
N LEU A 13 -4.28 0.29 -4.07
CA LEU A 13 -3.30 -0.57 -4.73
C LEU A 13 -2.40 0.28 -5.64
N ILE A 14 -1.09 0.23 -5.41
CA ILE A 14 -0.10 1.00 -6.17
C ILE A 14 0.43 0.16 -7.32
N VAL A 15 0.91 -1.04 -6.98
CA VAL A 15 1.59 -1.92 -7.92
C VAL A 15 1.54 -3.35 -7.43
N ILE A 16 1.59 -4.29 -8.38
CA ILE A 16 1.71 -5.71 -8.12
C ILE A 16 3.13 -6.12 -8.53
N VAL A 17 3.85 -6.75 -7.61
CA VAL A 17 5.21 -7.23 -7.82
C VAL A 17 5.29 -8.72 -7.55
N THR A 18 6.09 -9.45 -8.33
CA THR A 18 6.18 -10.90 -8.19
C THR A 18 7.47 -11.25 -7.47
N PHE A 19 7.36 -11.69 -6.22
CA PHE A 19 8.50 -12.10 -5.39
C PHE A 19 8.12 -13.28 -4.50
N ALA A 20 9.14 -14.00 -4.03
CA ALA A 20 8.97 -15.01 -2.99
C ALA A 20 8.56 -14.34 -1.68
N CYS A 21 7.52 -14.85 -1.03
CA CYS A 21 7.14 -14.38 0.29
C CYS A 21 8.17 -14.83 1.33
N LEU A 22 8.59 -13.93 2.21
CA LEU A 22 9.50 -14.25 3.33
C LEU A 22 8.93 -15.28 4.31
N ARG A 23 7.60 -15.40 4.41
CA ARG A 23 6.94 -16.35 5.33
C ARG A 23 6.65 -17.70 4.68
N CYS A 24 5.99 -17.73 3.52
CA CYS A 24 5.58 -19.01 2.90
C CYS A 24 6.51 -19.49 1.78
N GLY A 25 7.50 -18.71 1.36
CA GLY A 25 8.44 -19.06 0.28
C GLY A 25 7.82 -19.07 -1.13
N VAL A 26 6.49 -19.03 -1.25
CA VAL A 26 5.79 -19.07 -2.53
C VAL A 26 6.01 -17.78 -3.31
N THR A 27 6.50 -17.91 -4.54
CA THR A 27 6.55 -16.83 -5.52
C THR A 27 5.14 -16.48 -5.96
N SER A 28 4.65 -15.32 -5.52
CA SER A 28 3.29 -14.87 -5.80
C SER A 28 3.27 -13.40 -6.18
N ALA A 29 2.18 -12.99 -6.83
CA ALA A 29 1.92 -11.61 -7.20
C ALA A 29 1.53 -10.79 -5.95
N GLN A 30 2.54 -10.33 -5.22
CA GLN A 30 2.39 -9.53 -4.01
C GLN A 30 1.83 -8.14 -4.32
N ARG A 31 0.91 -7.67 -3.47
CA ARG A 31 0.20 -6.40 -3.66
C ARG A 31 0.86 -5.32 -2.82
N VAL A 32 1.35 -4.25 -3.45
CA VAL A 32 1.84 -3.06 -2.74
C VAL A 32 0.69 -2.08 -2.56
N LEU A 33 0.32 -1.80 -1.32
CA LEU A 33 -0.79 -0.95 -0.92
C LEU A 33 -0.28 0.35 -0.29
N HIS A 34 -0.91 1.47 -0.65
CA HIS A 34 -0.76 2.76 -0.01
C HIS A 34 -1.95 3.02 0.89
N ARG A 35 -1.73 2.97 2.21
CA ARG A 35 -2.75 3.30 3.21
C ARG A 35 -2.66 4.78 3.57
N THR A 36 -3.72 5.52 3.28
CA THR A 36 -3.84 6.94 3.67
C THR A 36 -4.90 7.10 4.75
N LEU A 37 -4.50 7.62 5.91
CA LEU A 37 -5.38 8.07 6.98
C LEU A 37 -5.76 9.53 6.72
N ARG A 38 -7.06 9.82 6.65
CA ARG A 38 -7.59 11.18 6.47
C ARG A 38 -8.40 11.60 7.69
N LEU A 39 -8.24 12.84 8.12
CA LEU A 39 -9.09 13.49 9.11
C LEU A 39 -10.40 13.90 8.44
N THR A 40 -11.52 13.55 9.06
CA THR A 40 -12.85 13.93 8.61
C THR A 40 -13.51 14.86 9.63
N VAL A 41 -14.11 15.95 9.16
CA VAL A 41 -14.96 16.83 9.97
C VAL A 41 -16.34 16.82 9.34
N PHE A 42 -17.37 16.51 10.12
CA PHE A 42 -18.73 16.30 9.60
C PHE A 42 -18.77 15.35 8.39
N PHE A 43 -18.03 14.23 8.47
CA PHE A 43 -17.92 13.22 7.40
C PHE A 43 -17.21 13.67 6.10
N VAL A 44 -16.80 14.94 6.00
CA VAL A 44 -16.00 15.44 4.87
C VAL A 44 -14.51 15.18 5.16
N PRO A 45 -13.79 14.39 4.35
CA PRO A 45 -12.35 14.20 4.51
C PRO A 45 -11.61 15.46 4.09
N LEU A 46 -11.07 16.22 5.05
CA LEU A 46 -10.43 17.51 4.80
C LEU A 46 -8.93 17.36 4.53
N VAL A 47 -8.21 16.60 5.37
CA VAL A 47 -6.73 16.58 5.34
C VAL A 47 -6.19 15.16 5.55
N PRO A 48 -5.23 14.69 4.73
CA PRO A 48 -4.50 13.45 5.01
C PRO A 48 -3.56 13.63 6.21
N LEU A 49 -3.71 12.79 7.24
CA LEU A 49 -2.90 12.78 8.45
C LEU A 49 -1.61 11.97 8.29
N ARG A 50 -1.74 10.77 7.70
CA ARG A 50 -0.63 9.82 7.60
C ARG A 50 -0.77 8.95 6.36
N SER A 51 0.34 8.73 5.67
CA SER A 51 0.48 7.71 4.65
C SER A 51 1.43 6.61 5.13
N THR A 52 1.11 5.36 4.82
CA THR A 52 1.97 4.21 5.07
C THR A 52 1.91 3.27 3.87
N TYR A 53 3.04 2.67 3.54
CA TYR A 53 3.13 1.67 2.49
C TYR A 53 3.19 0.28 3.11
N ARG A 54 2.52 -0.69 2.51
CA ARG A 54 2.62 -2.09 2.92
C ARG A 54 2.56 -3.02 1.72
N VAL A 55 3.18 -4.19 1.87
CA VAL A 55 3.07 -5.30 0.93
C VAL A 55 2.21 -6.37 1.57
N GLU A 56 1.25 -6.88 0.82
CA GLU A 56 0.38 -7.98 1.21
C GLU A 56 0.64 -9.20 0.32
N CYS A 57 0.91 -10.35 0.95
CA CYS A 57 0.97 -11.62 0.24
C CYS A 57 -0.45 -12.19 0.06
N PRO A 58 -0.92 -12.39 -1.18
CA PRO A 58 -2.27 -12.93 -1.41
C PRO A 58 -2.41 -14.41 -1.01
N HIS A 59 -1.30 -15.11 -0.75
CA HIS A 59 -1.33 -16.53 -0.41
C HIS A 59 -1.40 -16.77 1.11
N CYS A 60 -0.55 -16.12 1.91
CA CYS A 60 -0.51 -16.30 3.36
C CYS A 60 -1.04 -15.10 4.17
N GLY A 61 -1.45 -14.01 3.51
CA GLY A 61 -1.95 -12.80 4.18
C GLY A 61 -0.88 -12.00 4.94
N LEU A 62 0.42 -12.29 4.73
CA LEU A 62 1.49 -11.53 5.38
C LEU A 62 1.44 -10.07 4.91
N GLU A 63 1.22 -9.16 5.85
CA GLU A 63 1.41 -7.73 5.66
C GLU A 63 2.78 -7.30 6.19
N THR A 64 3.60 -6.69 5.35
CA THR A 64 4.89 -6.10 5.74
C THR A 64 4.86 -4.61 5.46
N ARG A 65 5.23 -3.78 6.44
CA ARG A 65 5.31 -2.32 6.26
C ARG A 65 6.56 -1.97 5.44
N LEU A 66 6.39 -1.07 4.48
CA LEU A 66 7.47 -0.53 3.67
C LEU A 66 7.71 0.95 4.01
N THR A 67 8.97 1.36 3.94
CA THR A 67 9.31 2.77 3.87
C THR A 67 8.88 3.36 2.52
N LYS A 68 8.80 4.69 2.43
CA LYS A 68 8.48 5.38 1.18
C LYS A 68 9.47 5.00 0.08
N ASP A 69 10.77 4.98 0.40
CA ASP A 69 11.82 4.66 -0.57
C ASP A 69 11.70 3.22 -1.08
N GLN A 70 11.45 2.25 -0.19
CA GLN A 70 11.21 0.86 -0.59
C GLN A 70 10.00 0.72 -1.51
N ALA A 71 8.92 1.45 -1.25
CA ALA A 71 7.74 1.44 -2.10
C ALA A 71 8.02 2.06 -3.49
N MET A 72 8.82 3.14 -3.53
CA MET A 72 9.25 3.77 -4.78
C MET A 72 10.15 2.84 -5.59
N HIS A 73 11.12 2.17 -4.95
CA HIS A 73 11.96 1.17 -5.61
C HIS A 73 11.14 -0.01 -6.16
N ALA A 74 10.13 -0.48 -5.42
CA ALA A 74 9.23 -1.54 -5.90
C ALA A 74 8.43 -1.09 -7.14
N LEU A 75 7.98 0.17 -7.17
CA LEU A 75 7.31 0.76 -8.32
C LEU A 75 8.25 0.88 -9.52
N GLU A 76 9.46 1.40 -9.30
CA GLU A 76 10.49 1.54 -10.34
C GLU A 76 10.89 0.19 -10.92
N TRP A 77 11.12 -0.82 -10.07
CA TRP A 77 11.39 -2.19 -10.49
C TRP A 77 10.25 -2.74 -11.34
N ALA A 78 8.99 -2.51 -10.94
CA ALA A 78 7.84 -2.96 -11.72
C ALA A 78 7.75 -2.26 -13.07
N VAL A 79 8.02 -0.95 -13.15
CA VAL A 79 8.04 -0.19 -14.41
C VAL A 79 9.14 -0.72 -15.33
N ARG A 80 10.35 -0.93 -14.81
CA ARG A 80 11.48 -1.49 -15.58
C ARG A 80 11.17 -2.88 -16.13
N ASN A 81 10.60 -3.77 -15.31
CA ASN A 81 10.34 -5.15 -15.71
C ASN A 81 9.05 -5.33 -16.53
N ARG A 82 8.12 -4.36 -16.53
CA ARG A 82 6.96 -4.38 -17.45
C ARG A 82 7.38 -4.37 -18.91
N GLY A 83 8.51 -3.74 -19.26
CA GLY A 83 9.04 -3.69 -20.61
C GLY A 83 9.62 -5.01 -21.12
N ALA A 84 10.06 -5.89 -20.21
CA ALA A 84 10.67 -7.18 -20.55
C ALA A 84 9.65 -8.31 -20.83
N ARG A 85 8.35 -8.01 -20.75
CA ARG A 85 7.26 -9.00 -20.90
C ARG A 85 6.45 -8.81 -22.19
N ARG A 86 6.94 -8.03 -23.14
CA ARG A 86 6.36 -7.86 -24.49
C ARG A 86 7.12 -8.69 -25.51
#